data_AF-A0A927H366-F1
#
_entry.id   AF-A0A927H366-F1
#
_cell.length_a   1.000
_cell.length_b   1.000
_cell.length_c   1.000
_cell.angle_alpha   90.00
_cell.angle_beta   90.00
_cell.angle_gamma   90.00
#
_symmetry.space_group_name_H-M   'P 1'
#
loop_
_entity.id
_entity.type
_entity.pdbx_description
1 polymer ?
#
loop_
_entity_poly.entity_id
_entity_poly.type
_entity_poly.pdbx_seq_one_letter_code
_entity_poly.pdbx_strand_id
1 'polypeptide(L)' 'MEGEGIEIVLTIDKKEAYVNGKLHTLAAQAVFRDSRMSVPVRLVLENVNMKVLFDDEEIFITDAVE' A
#
# COMPACT_ATOMS: atom_id res chain seq x y z
N MET A 1 -11.41 -0.42 -21.97
CA MET A 1 -11.90 -1.22 -20.84
C MET A 1 -11.71 -0.34 -19.62
N GLU A 2 -12.79 0.08 -18.96
CA GLU A 2 -12.66 0.61 -17.59
C GLU A 2 -12.08 -0.55 -16.77
N GLY A 3 -10.84 -0.44 -16.32
CA GLY A 3 -10.22 -1.47 -15.51
C GLY A 3 -11.00 -1.63 -14.21
N GLU A 4 -11.17 -2.85 -13.73
CA GLU A 4 -11.64 -3.08 -12.36
C GLU A 4 -10.68 -2.35 -11.42
N GLY A 5 -11.18 -1.30 -10.76
CA GLY A 5 -10.39 -0.54 -9.79
C GLY A 5 -9.94 -1.43 -8.64
N ILE A 6 -8.84 -1.05 -7.99
CA ILE A 6 -8.36 -1.74 -6.80
C ILE A 6 -8.98 -1.07 -5.57
N GLU A 7 -9.73 -1.83 -4.79
CA GLU A 7 -10.25 -1.39 -3.50
C GLU A 7 -9.28 -1.77 -2.39
N ILE A 8 -8.84 -0.77 -1.61
CA ILE A 8 -7.99 -0.98 -0.43
C ILE A 8 -8.72 -0.42 0.80
N VAL A 9 -9.05 -1.29 1.74
CA VAL A 9 -9.69 -0.94 3.02
C VAL A 9 -8.66 -1.02 4.13
N LEU A 10 -8.41 0.13 4.77
CA LEU A 10 -7.49 0.28 5.90
C LEU A 10 -8.27 0.69 7.14
N THR A 11 -7.92 0.10 8.29
CA THR A 11 -8.43 0.55 9.60
C THR A 11 -7.30 1.22 10.36
N ILE A 12 -7.58 2.37 10.96
CA ILE A 12 -6.63 3.13 11.78
C ILE A 12 -6.11 2.22 12.89
N ASP A 13 -4.79 2.25 13.14
CA ASP A 13 -4.10 1.47 14.16
C ASP A 13 -4.23 -0.06 14.04
N LYS A 14 -4.57 -0.56 12.84
CA LYS A 14 -4.56 -1.99 12.50
C LYS A 14 -3.46 -2.31 11.50
N LYS A 15 -2.88 -3.50 11.66
CA LYS A 15 -1.96 -4.11 10.67
C LYS A 15 -2.69 -4.99 9.67
N GLU A 16 -4.01 -5.07 9.75
CA GLU A 16 -4.86 -5.81 8.83
C GLU A 16 -5.46 -4.83 7.83
N ALA A 17 -5.40 -5.18 6.55
CA ALA A 17 -6.03 -4.46 5.46
C ALA A 17 -6.78 -5.44 4.56
N TYR A 18 -7.77 -4.95 3.83
CA TYR A 18 -8.40 -5.72 2.77
C TYR A 18 -8.06 -5.14 1.41
N VAL A 19 -7.62 -5.97 0.48
CA VAL A 19 -7.44 -5.62 -0.92
C VAL A 19 -8.41 -6.46 -1.73
N ASN A 20 -9.35 -5.83 -2.43
CA ASN A 20 -10.42 -6.51 -3.17
C ASN A 20 -11.09 -7.62 -2.33
N GLY A 21 -11.40 -7.31 -1.05
CA GLY A 21 -12.02 -8.22 -0.09
C GLY A 21 -11.10 -9.30 0.51
N LYS A 22 -9.85 -9.43 0.06
CA LYS A 22 -8.88 -10.38 0.62
C LYS A 22 -8.09 -9.75 1.76
N LEU A 23 -7.86 -10.50 2.84
CA LEU A 23 -7.06 -10.04 3.98
C LEU A 23 -5.56 -10.00 3.65
N HIS A 24 -4.91 -8.88 3.99
CA HIS A 24 -3.48 -8.65 3.89
C HIS A 24 -2.92 -8.13 5.22
N THR A 25 -1.75 -8.63 5.62
CA THR A 25 -1.01 -8.12 6.77
C THR A 25 0.00 -7.07 6.33
N LEU A 26 -0.02 -5.92 6.98
CA LEU A 26 0.82 -4.78 6.68
C LEU A 26 2.15 -4.84 7.43
N ALA A 27 3.24 -4.46 6.75
CA ALA A 27 4.54 -4.23 7.38
C ALA A 27 4.50 -3.03 8.36
N ALA A 28 3.69 -2.02 8.04
CA ALA A 28 3.44 -0.84 8.88
C ALA A 28 1.93 -0.57 8.97
N GLN A 29 1.44 -0.19 10.15
CA GLN A 29 0.04 0.21 10.30
C GLN A 29 -0.19 1.57 9.63
N ALA A 30 -1.42 1.84 9.21
CA ALA A 30 -1.80 3.19 8.81
C ALA A 30 -1.98 4.07 10.05
N VAL A 31 -1.49 5.31 9.99
CA VAL A 31 -1.42 6.23 11.13
C VAL A 31 -2.14 7.53 10.79
N PHE A 32 -2.99 8.00 11.71
CA PHE A 32 -3.60 9.32 11.61
C PHE A 32 -2.76 10.34 12.39
N ARG A 33 -2.18 11.32 11.69
CA ARG A 33 -1.31 12.35 12.28
C ARG A 33 -1.48 13.67 11.54
N ASP A 34 -1.44 14.79 12.25
CA ASP A 34 -1.49 16.15 11.66
C ASP A 34 -2.70 16.33 10.72
N SER A 35 -3.86 15.79 11.15
CA SER A 35 -5.11 15.76 10.38
C SER A 35 -5.01 15.08 9.01
N ARG A 36 -4.06 14.16 8.85
CA ARG A 36 -3.84 13.38 7.63
C ARG A 36 -3.69 11.90 7.95
N MET A 37 -4.22 11.06 7.06
CA MET A 37 -3.98 9.63 7.11
C MET A 37 -2.70 9.31 6.34
N SER A 38 -1.71 8.74 7.03
CA SER A 38 -0.49 8.20 6.43
C SER A 38 -0.67 6.71 6.20
N VAL A 39 -0.60 6.29 4.94
CA VAL A 39 -0.81 4.90 4.53
C VAL A 39 0.52 4.26 4.08
N PRO A 40 0.71 2.94 4.25
CA PRO A 40 1.92 2.28 3.79
C PRO A 40 2.04 2.36 2.26
N VAL A 41 3.04 3.10 1.76
CA VAL A 41 3.25 3.32 0.32
C VAL A 41 3.41 1.99 -0.44
N ARG A 42 4.10 1.01 0.16
CA ARG A 42 4.31 -0.31 -0.42
C ARG A 42 3.00 -1.04 -0.72
N LEU A 43 2.02 -0.98 0.21
CA LEU A 43 0.72 -1.59 0.00
C LEU A 43 0.03 -1.03 -1.25
N VAL A 44 0.04 0.29 -1.40
CA VAL A 44 -0.64 0.93 -2.53
C VAL A 44 0.06 0.57 -3.83
N LEU A 45 1.38 0.75 -3.88
CA LEU A 45 2.17 0.59 -5.11
C LEU A 45 2.24 -0.86 -5.60
N GLU A 46 2.46 -1.83 -4.70
CA GLU A 46 2.53 -3.24 -5.12
C GLU A 46 1.21 -3.78 -5.66
N ASN A 47 0.06 -3.26 -5.19
CA ASN A 47 -1.24 -3.64 -5.73
C ASN A 47 -1.55 -3.02 -7.09
N VAL A 48 -0.87 -1.92 -7.48
CA VAL A 48 -0.98 -1.31 -8.82
C VAL A 48 0.15 -1.73 -9.76
N ASN A 49 0.72 -2.92 -9.54
CA ASN A 49 1.79 -3.52 -10.37
C ASN A 49 3.09 -2.69 -10.41
N MET A 50 3.46 -2.09 -9.28
CA MET A 50 4.75 -1.42 -9.09
C MET A 50 5.60 -2.21 -8.11
N LYS A 51 6.93 -2.05 -8.20
CA LYS A 51 7.90 -2.58 -7.27
C LYS A 51 8.47 -1.46 -6.43
N VAL A 52 8.56 -1.67 -5.11
CA VAL A 52 9.14 -0.72 -4.17
C VAL A 52 10.40 -1.32 -3.55
N LEU A 53 11.53 -0.64 -3.73
CA LEU A 53 12.82 -1.01 -3.15
C LEU A 53 13.23 0.06 -2.14
N PHE A 54 13.85 -0.39 -1.05
CA PHE A 54 14.39 0.48 -0.01
C PHE A 54 15.89 0.30 -0.02
N ASP A 55 16.61 1.39 -0.23
CA ASP A 55 18.04 1.53 0.02
C ASP A 55 18.21 2.50 1.19
N ASP A 56 19.35 2.48 1.88
CA ASP A 56 19.54 3.10 3.20
C ASP A 56 18.99 4.55 3.31
N GLU A 57 19.07 5.34 2.23
CA GLU A 57 18.59 6.72 2.17
C GLU A 57 17.49 6.96 1.11
N GLU A 58 17.19 5.99 0.26
CA GLU A 58 16.36 6.18 -0.94
C GLU A 58 15.25 5.14 -1.09
N ILE A 59 14.13 5.59 -1.66
CA ILE A 59 13.02 4.72 -2.07
C ILE A 59 12.98 4.70 -3.59
N PHE A 60 13.22 3.53 -4.19
CA PHE A 60 13.10 3.34 -5.63
C PHE A 60 11.77 2.70 -5.97
N ILE A 61 11.09 3.28 -6.96
CA ILE A 61 9.83 2.78 -7.50
C ILE A 61 10.05 2.46 -8.97
N THR A 62 9.77 1.22 -9.37
CA THR A 62 9.86 0.78 -10.76
C THR A 62 8.59 0.03 -11.14
N ASP A 63 8.35 -0.15 -12.44
CA ASP A 63 7.35 -1.12 -12.89
C ASP A 63 7.69 -2.51 -12.31
N ALA A 64 6.67 -3.26 -11.91
CA ALA A 64 6.83 -4.69 -11.68
C ALA A 64 7.00 -5.35 -13.05
N VAL A 65 8.25 -5.57 -13.46
CA VAL A 65 8.57 -6.35 -14.66
C VAL A 65 8.11 -7.79 -14.42
N GLU A 66 7.35 -8.36 -15.36
CA GLU A 66 6.97 -9.79 -15.37
C GLU A 66 8.20 -10.72 -15.32
#